data_AF-A0A815KXV2-F1
#
_entry.id   AF-A0A815KXV2-F1
#
_cell.length_a   1.000
_cell.length_b   1.000
_cell.length_c   1.000
_cell.angle_alpha   90.00
_cell.angle_beta   90.00
_cell.angle_gamma   90.00
#
_symmetry.space_group_name_H-M   'P 1'
#
loop_
_entity.id
_entity.type
_entity.pdbx_description
1 polymer ?
#
loop_
_entity_poly.entity_id
_entity_poly.type
_entity_poly.pdbx_seq_one_letter_code
_entity_poly.pdbx_strand_id
1 'polypeptide(L)'
;MSIHFVYSANQNPGHLKPLGSVGSLINIPELHHEYPSVTKLLTYYIPKSVPTIFRQVLNNDNHYSIWQTDEQLESEVYGLSDTNIQVESFKSRQRVEMTFGKFLQQVRRGHSMFADDVPEVLQKYLTVPKPLQCETVLETFLSAVLIINDISTSPLLSNENNDHFHCVLRGSQRMVLINTLQYPDVRKILVPEKRHQRGPPVNPDR
;
A
#
# COMPACT_ATOMS: atom_id res chain seq x y z
N MET A 1 13.30 -6.33 7.01
CA MET A 1 13.32 -7.41 6.00
C MET A 1 12.78 -6.83 4.71
N SER A 2 13.39 -7.14 3.57
CA SER A 2 13.00 -6.58 2.27
C SER A 2 11.86 -7.37 1.63
N ILE A 3 10.67 -6.79 1.57
CA ILE A 3 9.49 -7.35 0.91
C ILE A 3 9.34 -6.64 -0.44
N HIS A 4 9.25 -7.43 -1.51
CA HIS A 4 9.20 -6.92 -2.88
C HIS A 4 7.80 -7.09 -3.46
N PHE A 5 7.35 -6.21 -4.36
CA PHE A 5 6.06 -6.32 -5.03
C PHE A 5 6.26 -6.37 -6.55
N VAL A 6 5.60 -7.30 -7.24
CA VAL A 6 5.49 -7.29 -8.71
C VAL A 6 4.09 -7.64 -9.16
N TYR A 7 3.62 -6.93 -10.17
CA TYR A 7 2.51 -7.32 -11.01
C TYR A 7 2.99 -7.50 -12.45
N SER A 8 2.48 -8.53 -13.14
CA SER A 8 2.51 -8.59 -14.59
C SER A 8 1.26 -9.34 -15.05
N ALA A 9 0.44 -8.65 -15.85
CA ALA A 9 -0.81 -9.16 -16.44
C ALA A 9 -0.60 -9.96 -17.73
N ASN A 10 0.62 -10.03 -18.26
CA ASN A 10 0.81 -10.54 -19.61
C ASN A 10 1.11 -12.05 -19.60
N GLN A 11 0.25 -12.82 -20.29
CA GLN A 11 0.49 -14.22 -20.64
C GLN A 11 1.56 -14.33 -21.74
N ASN A 12 2.75 -13.80 -21.51
CA ASN A 12 3.82 -13.93 -22.49
C ASN A 12 4.49 -15.31 -22.33
N PRO A 13 4.78 -16.01 -23.43
CA PRO A 13 5.37 -17.34 -23.38
C PRO A 13 6.84 -17.31 -22.90
N GLY A 14 7.28 -18.41 -22.27
CA GLY A 14 8.67 -18.63 -21.90
C GLY A 14 9.21 -17.65 -20.84
N HIS A 15 10.36 -17.04 -21.12
CA HIS A 15 11.08 -16.13 -20.23
C HIS A 15 10.35 -14.78 -20.02
N LEU A 16 9.30 -14.51 -20.78
CA LEU A 16 8.51 -13.29 -20.68
C LEU A 16 7.34 -13.41 -19.68
N LYS A 17 7.13 -14.61 -19.11
CA LYS A 17 6.07 -14.81 -18.12
C LYS A 17 6.25 -13.85 -16.92
N PRO A 18 5.15 -13.47 -16.23
CA PRO A 18 5.21 -12.60 -15.05
C PRO A 18 6.24 -13.06 -14.03
N LEU A 19 6.94 -12.12 -13.38
CA LEU A 19 7.84 -12.50 -12.27
C LEU A 19 7.03 -13.24 -11.20
N GLY A 20 7.58 -14.35 -10.69
CA GLY A 20 6.88 -15.23 -9.74
C GLY A 20 5.81 -16.13 -10.35
N SER A 21 5.67 -16.21 -11.68
CA SER A 21 4.77 -17.17 -12.36
C SER A 21 5.38 -18.56 -12.56
N VAL A 22 6.67 -18.69 -12.29
CA VAL A 22 7.46 -19.92 -12.43
C VAL A 22 8.36 -20.06 -11.21
N GLY A 23 8.55 -21.31 -10.75
CA GLY A 23 9.31 -21.62 -9.54
C GLY A 23 8.44 -22.18 -8.41
N SER A 24 9.05 -22.44 -7.27
CA SER A 24 8.36 -22.93 -6.07
C SER A 24 7.61 -21.77 -5.42
N LEU A 25 6.28 -21.84 -5.38
CA LEU A 25 5.45 -20.88 -4.66
C LEU A 25 5.43 -21.27 -3.17
N ILE A 26 5.68 -20.30 -2.30
CA ILE A 26 5.58 -20.48 -0.85
C ILE A 26 4.13 -20.16 -0.46
N ASN A 27 3.47 -21.11 0.20
CA ASN A 27 2.14 -20.86 0.76
C ASN A 27 2.25 -19.86 1.91
N ILE A 28 1.52 -18.75 1.79
CA ILE A 28 1.45 -17.72 2.81
C ILE A 28 0.35 -18.12 3.82
N PRO A 29 0.63 -18.14 5.13
CA PRO A 29 -0.40 -18.41 6.13
C PRO A 29 -1.51 -17.37 6.07
N GLU A 30 -2.75 -17.84 6.16
CA GLU A 30 -3.94 -16.99 6.24
C GLU A 30 -4.63 -17.15 7.60
N LEU A 31 -5.02 -16.04 8.20
CA LEU A 31 -5.93 -16.00 9.35
C LEU A 31 -7.24 -15.38 8.89
N HIS A 32 -8.36 -15.92 9.32
CA HIS A 32 -9.68 -15.48 8.91
C HIS A 32 -10.41 -14.80 10.08
N HIS A 33 -11.03 -13.65 9.80
CA HIS A 33 -11.89 -12.88 10.71
C HIS A 33 -11.20 -12.27 11.94
N GLU A 34 -9.92 -12.57 12.19
CA GLU A 34 -9.17 -12.03 13.31
C GLU A 34 -7.73 -11.66 12.97
N TYR A 35 -7.21 -10.71 13.74
CA TYR A 35 -5.78 -10.42 13.78
C TYR A 35 -5.08 -11.31 14.81
N PRO A 36 -3.78 -11.60 14.66
CA PRO A 36 -3.02 -12.23 15.72
C PRO A 36 -2.97 -11.31 16.96
N SER A 37 -2.79 -11.89 18.15
CA SER A 37 -2.48 -11.09 19.33
C SER A 37 -1.18 -10.32 19.12
N VAL A 38 -1.04 -9.16 19.79
CA VAL A 38 0.18 -8.34 19.74
C VAL A 38 1.41 -9.18 20.09
N THR A 39 1.33 -9.98 21.17
CA THR A 39 2.41 -10.89 21.56
C THR A 39 2.79 -11.84 20.44
N LYS A 40 1.81 -12.47 19.76
CA LYS A 40 2.08 -13.38 18.64
C LYS A 40 2.66 -12.64 17.43
N LEU A 41 2.20 -11.43 17.14
CA LEU A 41 2.78 -10.58 16.09
C LEU A 41 4.28 -10.31 16.37
N LEU A 42 4.59 -9.81 17.56
CA LEU A 42 5.94 -9.39 17.95
C LEU A 42 6.92 -10.54 18.18
N THR A 43 6.44 -11.71 18.63
CA THR A 43 7.33 -12.85 18.97
C THR A 43 7.45 -13.89 17.87
N TYR A 44 6.46 -14.01 16.99
CA TYR A 44 6.43 -15.03 15.95
C TYR A 44 6.54 -14.45 14.55
N TYR A 45 5.68 -13.51 14.18
CA TYR A 45 5.56 -13.08 12.78
C TYR A 45 6.69 -12.12 12.36
N ILE A 46 6.93 -11.06 13.14
CA ILE A 46 7.96 -10.05 12.84
C ILE A 46 9.38 -10.66 12.86
N PRO A 47 9.82 -11.34 13.94
CA PRO A 47 11.20 -11.83 14.02
C PRO A 47 11.53 -12.89 12.96
N LYS A 48 10.52 -13.69 12.58
CA LYS A 48 10.67 -14.72 11.54
C LYS A 48 10.46 -14.19 10.13
N SER A 49 10.07 -12.92 9.98
CA SER A 49 9.94 -12.32 8.65
C SER A 49 8.94 -13.11 7.78
N VAL A 50 7.84 -13.57 8.39
CA VAL A 50 6.83 -14.43 7.75
C VAL A 50 5.70 -13.55 7.22
N PRO A 51 5.52 -13.42 5.89
CA PRO A 51 4.35 -12.74 5.36
C PRO A 51 3.10 -13.50 5.78
N THR A 52 2.02 -12.79 6.07
CA THR A 52 0.76 -13.37 6.56
C THR A 52 -0.40 -12.55 6.03
N ILE A 53 -1.49 -13.22 5.65
CA ILE A 53 -2.71 -12.57 5.18
C ILE A 53 -3.79 -12.65 6.27
N PHE A 54 -4.39 -11.51 6.58
CA PHE A 54 -5.53 -11.43 7.49
C PHE A 54 -6.81 -11.18 6.67
N ARG A 55 -7.59 -12.24 6.43
CA ARG A 55 -8.82 -12.20 5.63
C ARG A 55 -9.98 -11.68 6.47
N GLN A 56 -10.81 -10.82 5.87
CA GLN A 56 -12.11 -10.39 6.43
C GLN A 56 -12.02 -9.67 7.79
N VAL A 57 -10.83 -9.24 8.20
CA VAL A 57 -10.61 -8.53 9.47
C VAL A 57 -11.19 -7.11 9.49
N LEU A 58 -11.36 -6.51 8.31
CA LEU A 58 -11.95 -5.17 8.14
C LEU A 58 -13.49 -5.22 8.05
N ASN A 59 -14.11 -6.39 7.96
CA ASN A 59 -15.57 -6.50 7.83
C ASN A 59 -16.32 -5.95 9.06
N ASN A 60 -15.66 -5.91 10.22
CA ASN A 60 -16.20 -5.40 11.47
C ASN A 60 -15.79 -3.93 11.73
N ASP A 61 -15.16 -3.27 10.76
CA ASP A 61 -14.79 -1.87 10.86
C ASP A 61 -15.96 -0.97 10.45
N ASN A 62 -16.32 -0.02 11.33
CA ASN A 62 -17.49 0.85 11.16
C ASN A 62 -17.39 1.76 9.93
N HIS A 63 -16.19 2.02 9.43
CA HIS A 63 -15.95 2.90 8.29
C HIS A 63 -15.69 2.12 7.00
N TYR A 64 -15.54 0.79 7.04
CA TYR A 64 -15.23 -0.01 5.86
C TYR A 64 -16.25 0.14 4.72
N SER A 65 -17.51 0.39 5.04
CA SER A 65 -18.58 0.55 4.06
C SER A 65 -18.43 1.80 3.18
N ILE A 66 -17.80 2.88 3.67
CA ILE A 66 -17.65 4.12 2.87
C ILE A 66 -16.65 3.93 1.72
N TRP A 67 -15.74 2.97 1.86
CA TRP A 67 -14.66 2.72 0.91
C TRP A 67 -15.11 1.87 -0.29
N GLN A 68 -16.36 1.39 -0.31
CA GLN A 68 -16.82 0.43 -1.32
C GLN A 68 -17.04 1.07 -2.70
N THR A 69 -17.47 2.33 -2.76
CA THR A 69 -17.60 3.10 -4.02
C THR A 69 -17.02 4.51 -3.87
N ASP A 70 -16.68 5.15 -5.00
CA ASP A 70 -16.21 6.55 -4.91
C ASP A 70 -17.38 7.46 -4.53
N GLU A 71 -18.60 7.15 -4.99
CA GLU A 71 -19.80 7.92 -4.66
C GLU A 71 -20.08 7.93 -3.16
N GLN A 72 -19.92 6.78 -2.48
CA GLN A 72 -20.06 6.69 -1.03
C GLN A 72 -18.96 7.46 -0.31
N LEU A 73 -17.72 7.34 -0.79
CA LEU A 73 -16.59 8.05 -0.21
C LEU A 73 -16.78 9.58 -0.31
N GLU A 74 -17.22 10.08 -1.46
CA GLU A 74 -17.50 11.51 -1.68
C GLU A 74 -18.72 12.00 -0.88
N SER A 75 -19.76 11.17 -0.71
CA SER A 75 -20.97 11.58 0.00
C SER A 75 -20.80 11.58 1.53
N GLU A 76 -20.03 10.64 2.08
CA GLU A 76 -19.88 10.44 3.53
C GLU A 76 -18.71 11.26 4.12
N VAL A 77 -17.75 11.66 3.29
CA VAL A 77 -16.56 12.42 3.72
C VAL A 77 -16.71 13.88 3.31
N TYR A 78 -17.25 14.68 4.23
CA TYR A 78 -17.42 16.13 4.01
C TYR A 78 -16.10 16.81 3.65
N GLY A 79 -16.10 17.58 2.56
CA GLY A 79 -14.94 18.34 2.07
C GLY A 79 -13.91 17.52 1.29
N LEU A 80 -14.14 16.21 1.09
CA LEU A 80 -13.18 15.37 0.37
C LEU A 80 -12.97 15.85 -1.07
N SER A 81 -14.04 16.05 -1.83
CA SER A 81 -13.95 16.38 -3.27
C SER A 81 -13.19 17.69 -3.53
N ASP A 82 -13.17 18.61 -2.57
CA ASP A 82 -12.47 19.90 -2.63
C ASP A 82 -11.05 19.87 -2.03
N THR A 83 -10.67 18.76 -1.38
CA THR A 83 -9.33 18.62 -0.78
C THR A 83 -8.26 18.54 -1.86
N ASN A 84 -7.26 19.42 -1.79
CA ASN A 84 -6.12 19.40 -2.70
C ASN A 84 -5.17 18.25 -2.34
N ILE A 85 -4.72 17.52 -3.37
CA ILE A 85 -3.78 16.41 -3.26
C ILE A 85 -2.73 16.47 -4.37
N GLN A 86 -1.59 15.84 -4.12
CA GLN A 86 -0.58 15.60 -5.15
C GLN A 86 -0.77 14.21 -5.74
N VAL A 87 -0.93 14.14 -7.06
CA VAL A 87 -1.14 12.88 -7.79
C VAL A 87 0.07 12.64 -8.69
N GLU A 88 0.56 11.41 -8.72
CA GLU A 88 1.60 11.01 -9.66
C GLU A 88 0.96 10.56 -10.99
N SER A 89 1.38 11.21 -12.07
CA SER A 89 1.05 10.77 -13.43
C SER A 89 2.06 9.73 -13.89
N PHE A 90 1.60 8.53 -14.24
CA PHE A 90 2.49 7.48 -14.74
C PHE A 90 3.17 7.84 -16.06
N LYS A 91 2.47 8.59 -16.92
CA LYS A 91 2.98 8.96 -18.24
C LYS A 91 4.12 9.97 -18.16
N SER A 92 3.99 10.96 -17.28
CA SER A 92 4.98 12.04 -17.17
C SER A 92 5.94 11.86 -16.00
N ARG A 93 5.67 10.94 -15.06
CA ARG A 93 6.37 10.81 -13.76
C ARG A 93 6.46 12.14 -13.01
N GLN A 94 5.46 13.00 -13.22
CA GLN A 94 5.35 14.31 -12.58
C GLN A 94 4.23 14.25 -11.55
N ARG A 95 4.46 14.98 -10.45
CA ARG A 95 3.41 15.26 -9.48
C ARG A 95 2.60 16.45 -9.96
N VAL A 96 1.29 16.28 -10.01
CA VAL A 96 0.33 17.32 -10.38
C VAL A 96 -0.59 17.53 -9.20
N GLU A 97 -0.79 18.79 -8.83
CA GLU A 97 -1.77 19.16 -7.81
C GLU A 97 -3.18 19.20 -8.43
N MET A 98 -4.13 18.58 -7.75
CA MET A 98 -5.55 18.64 -8.11
C MET A 98 -6.43 18.36 -6.91
N THR A 99 -7.73 18.61 -7.04
CA THR A 99 -8.69 18.22 -6.00
C THR A 99 -8.95 16.72 -6.02
N PHE A 100 -9.29 16.14 -4.87
CA PHE A 100 -9.56 14.71 -4.74
C PHE A 100 -10.71 14.27 -5.65
N GLY A 101 -11.78 15.07 -5.78
CA GLY A 101 -12.90 14.75 -6.66
C GLY A 101 -12.49 14.70 -8.14
N LYS A 102 -11.61 15.61 -8.58
CA LYS A 102 -11.04 15.55 -9.94
C LYS A 102 -10.18 14.30 -10.12
N PHE A 103 -9.41 13.92 -9.12
CA PHE A 103 -8.62 12.69 -9.15
C PHE A 103 -9.49 11.43 -9.28
N LEU A 104 -10.55 11.31 -8.49
CA LEU A 104 -11.48 10.17 -8.57
C LEU A 104 -12.11 10.03 -9.96
N GLN A 105 -12.44 11.15 -10.61
CA GLN A 105 -12.93 11.13 -12.00
C GLN A 105 -11.86 10.69 -13.00
N GLN A 106 -10.59 11.05 -12.76
CA GLN A 106 -9.48 10.73 -13.64
C GLN A 106 -9.00 9.29 -13.50
N VAL A 107 -8.87 8.77 -12.27
CA VAL A 107 -8.36 7.41 -12.03
C VAL A 107 -9.25 6.34 -12.70
N ARG A 108 -10.56 6.61 -12.80
CA ARG A 108 -11.52 5.79 -13.57
C ARG A 108 -11.20 5.70 -15.07
N ARG A 109 -10.58 6.74 -15.63
CA ARG A 109 -10.19 6.84 -17.05
C ARG A 109 -8.77 6.31 -17.31
N GLY A 110 -8.05 5.96 -16.25
CA GLY A 110 -6.71 5.39 -16.27
C GLY A 110 -5.58 6.42 -16.28
N HIS A 111 -4.38 5.96 -15.93
CA HIS A 111 -3.06 6.62 -16.00
C HIS A 111 -2.64 7.54 -14.84
N SER A 112 -3.39 7.55 -13.75
CA SER A 112 -3.07 8.35 -12.56
C SER A 112 -3.03 7.47 -11.32
N MET A 113 -2.14 7.80 -10.39
CA MET A 113 -2.11 7.16 -9.07
C MET A 113 -1.87 8.18 -7.99
N PHE A 114 -2.61 7.99 -6.92
CA PHE A 114 -2.35 8.63 -5.65
C PHE A 114 -1.62 7.64 -4.75
N ALA A 115 -0.48 8.06 -4.22
CA ALA A 115 0.31 7.30 -3.26
C ALA A 115 1.06 8.27 -2.36
N ASP A 116 0.36 8.76 -1.35
CA ASP A 116 0.89 9.72 -0.39
C ASP A 116 0.26 9.50 0.99
N ASP A 117 0.67 10.31 1.97
CA ASP A 117 0.08 10.31 3.30
C ASP A 117 -1.46 10.42 3.23
N VAL A 118 -2.15 9.76 4.17
CA VAL A 118 -3.62 9.84 4.26
C VAL A 118 -4.04 11.31 4.47
N PRO A 119 -4.85 11.89 3.57
CA PRO A 119 -5.41 13.23 3.76
C PRO A 119 -6.13 13.35 5.10
N GLU A 120 -5.98 14.47 5.79
CA GLU A 120 -6.55 14.70 7.13
C GLU A 120 -8.06 14.40 7.19
N VAL A 121 -8.80 14.82 6.15
CA VAL A 121 -10.24 14.57 6.00
C VAL A 121 -10.61 13.08 6.03
N LEU A 122 -9.70 12.18 5.65
CA LEU A 122 -9.89 10.73 5.60
C LEU A 122 -9.40 10.01 6.87
N GLN A 123 -8.57 10.63 7.71
CA GLN A 123 -7.93 9.95 8.83
C GLN A 123 -8.94 9.39 9.84
N LYS A 124 -10.04 10.10 10.10
CA LYS A 124 -11.11 9.63 11.01
C LYS A 124 -11.93 8.45 10.47
N TYR A 125 -11.75 8.08 9.21
CA TYR A 125 -12.45 6.98 8.55
C TYR A 125 -11.53 5.77 8.29
N LEU A 126 -10.35 5.78 8.90
CA LEU A 126 -9.41 4.67 8.91
C LEU A 126 -9.15 4.22 10.34
N THR A 127 -9.30 2.92 10.58
CA THR A 127 -8.90 2.33 11.86
C THR A 127 -7.52 1.73 11.72
N VAL A 128 -6.62 2.09 12.63
CA VAL A 128 -5.33 1.41 12.78
C VAL A 128 -5.59 -0.07 13.11
N PRO A 129 -4.99 -1.05 12.41
CA PRO A 129 -5.18 -2.47 12.70
C PRO A 129 -4.95 -2.78 14.18
N LYS A 130 -5.82 -3.59 14.81
CA LYS A 130 -5.78 -3.88 16.26
C LYS A 130 -4.39 -4.25 16.81
N PRO A 131 -3.56 -5.07 16.13
CA PRO A 131 -2.22 -5.40 16.63
C PRO A 131 -1.26 -4.21 16.72
N LEU A 132 -1.55 -3.14 15.98
CA LEU A 132 -0.75 -1.92 15.93
C LEU A 132 -1.24 -0.85 16.90
N GLN A 133 -2.39 -1.03 17.55
CA GLN A 133 -2.99 -0.05 18.45
C GLN A 133 -2.36 -0.01 19.85
N CYS A 134 -1.48 -0.97 20.19
CA CYS A 134 -0.80 -0.93 21.49
C CYS A 134 0.25 0.19 21.52
N GLU A 135 0.40 0.84 22.66
CA GLU A 135 1.26 2.01 22.87
C GLU A 135 2.68 1.82 22.32
N THR A 136 3.33 0.71 22.66
CA THR A 136 4.69 0.39 22.19
C THR A 136 4.81 0.33 20.66
N VAL A 137 3.77 -0.17 19.96
CA VAL A 137 3.80 -0.25 18.50
C VAL A 137 3.44 1.10 17.88
N LEU A 138 2.49 1.83 18.46
CA LEU A 138 2.11 3.17 18.00
C LEU A 138 3.28 4.15 18.05
N GLU A 139 4.14 4.09 19.08
CA GLU A 139 5.35 4.91 19.17
C GLU A 139 6.35 4.65 18.03
N THR A 140 6.31 3.45 17.44
CA THR A 140 7.15 3.04 16.31
C THR A 140 6.47 3.20 14.95
N PHE A 141 5.21 3.62 14.93
CA PHE A 141 4.43 3.76 13.71
C PHE A 141 4.92 4.97 12.90
N LEU A 142 5.49 4.70 11.73
CA LEU A 142 6.13 5.74 10.91
C LEU A 142 5.11 6.60 10.17
N SER A 143 4.24 5.99 9.37
CA SER A 143 3.23 6.70 8.60
C SER A 143 2.13 5.77 8.09
N ALA A 144 0.99 6.36 7.77
CA ALA A 144 -0.09 5.72 7.01
C ALA A 144 -0.10 6.32 5.60
N VAL A 145 0.03 5.47 4.59
CA VAL A 145 0.01 5.86 3.17
C VAL A 145 -1.25 5.32 2.52
N LEU A 146 -2.00 6.19 1.85
CA LEU A 146 -3.16 5.81 1.06
C LEU A 146 -2.73 5.65 -0.41
N ILE A 147 -3.03 4.48 -0.97
CA ILE A 147 -2.77 4.18 -2.38
C ILE A 147 -4.11 4.00 -3.09
N ILE A 148 -4.35 4.83 -4.10
CA ILE A 148 -5.49 4.69 -5.02
C ILE A 148 -4.93 4.71 -6.43
N ASN A 149 -5.22 3.64 -7.17
CA ASN A 149 -4.69 3.47 -8.50
C ASN A 149 -5.65 2.64 -9.37
N ASP A 150 -5.36 2.59 -10.67
CA ASP A 150 -6.09 1.76 -11.61
C ASP A 150 -5.34 0.44 -11.90
N ILE A 151 -6.03 -0.52 -12.54
CA ILE A 151 -5.50 -1.86 -12.87
C ILE A 151 -4.23 -1.82 -13.76
N SER A 152 -4.05 -0.78 -14.57
CA SER A 152 -2.90 -0.61 -15.48
C SER A 152 -1.63 -0.13 -14.76
N THR A 153 -1.74 0.22 -13.48
CA THR A 153 -0.63 0.72 -12.69
C THR A 153 0.07 -0.43 -11.98
N SER A 154 1.34 -0.63 -12.30
CA SER A 154 2.17 -1.65 -11.67
C SER A 154 3.39 -0.97 -11.06
N PRO A 155 3.56 -0.97 -9.73
CA PRO A 155 4.78 -0.47 -9.14
C PRO A 155 5.96 -1.33 -9.62
N LEU A 156 7.11 -0.67 -9.76
CA LEU A 156 8.38 -1.34 -10.02
C LEU A 156 8.76 -2.18 -8.80
N LEU A 157 9.62 -3.18 -9.03
CA LEU A 157 10.22 -3.97 -7.96
C LEU A 157 11.01 -3.05 -7.00
N SER A 158 10.42 -2.74 -5.85
CA SER A 158 11.00 -1.89 -4.81
C SER A 158 11.51 -2.72 -3.64
N ASN A 159 12.48 -2.19 -2.90
CA ASN A 159 12.95 -2.74 -1.64
C ASN A 159 12.62 -1.76 -0.53
N GLU A 160 11.82 -2.22 0.43
CA GLU A 160 11.47 -1.43 1.60
C GLU A 160 12.19 -1.97 2.84
N ASN A 161 12.69 -1.06 3.68
CA ASN A 161 13.44 -1.41 4.90
C ASN A 161 12.54 -1.57 6.13
N ASN A 162 11.26 -1.21 6.01
CA ASN A 162 10.29 -1.19 7.10
C ASN A 162 9.30 -2.36 6.97
N ASP A 163 8.72 -2.78 8.09
CA ASP A 163 7.64 -3.76 8.11
C ASP A 163 6.30 -3.09 7.75
N HIS A 164 5.56 -3.69 6.83
CA HIS A 164 4.38 -3.06 6.23
C HIS A 164 3.10 -3.82 6.59
N PHE A 165 2.10 -3.07 7.06
CA PHE A 165 0.72 -3.55 7.20
C PHE A 165 -0.12 -3.07 6.02
N HIS A 166 -0.17 -3.87 4.96
CA HIS A 166 -0.89 -3.49 3.74
C HIS A 166 -2.36 -3.90 3.82
N CYS A 167 -3.25 -2.91 3.77
CA CYS A 167 -4.70 -3.10 3.88
C CYS A 167 -5.40 -2.79 2.55
N VAL A 168 -6.12 -3.76 1.99
CA VAL A 168 -6.92 -3.57 0.78
C VAL A 168 -8.34 -3.18 1.17
N LEU A 169 -8.69 -1.91 1.00
CA LEU A 169 -10.01 -1.39 1.36
C LEU A 169 -11.06 -1.68 0.27
N ARG A 170 -10.65 -1.60 -1.00
CA ARG A 170 -11.49 -1.88 -2.17
C ARG A 170 -10.69 -2.57 -3.27
N GLY A 171 -11.33 -3.53 -3.96
CA GLY A 171 -10.74 -4.24 -5.09
C GLY A 171 -9.81 -5.38 -4.66
N SER A 172 -8.80 -5.66 -5.47
CA SER A 172 -7.86 -6.75 -5.22
C SER A 172 -6.45 -6.33 -5.60
N GLN A 173 -5.48 -6.72 -4.78
CA GLN A 173 -4.07 -6.54 -5.09
C GLN A 173 -3.36 -7.89 -5.15
N ARG A 174 -2.59 -8.08 -6.22
CA ARG A 174 -1.68 -9.21 -6.35
C ARG A 174 -0.28 -8.75 -5.98
N MET A 175 0.39 -9.53 -5.15
CA MET A 175 1.74 -9.25 -4.67
C MET A 175 2.63 -10.45 -4.95
N VAL A 176 3.91 -10.19 -5.23
CA VAL A 176 4.93 -11.21 -5.45
C VAL A 176 6.09 -10.90 -4.53
N LEU A 177 6.13 -11.59 -3.39
CA LEU A 177 7.16 -11.41 -2.37
C LEU A 177 8.34 -12.34 -2.65
N ILE A 178 9.56 -11.82 -2.52
CA ILE A 178 10.78 -12.59 -2.80
C ILE A 178 11.63 -12.62 -1.53
N ASN A 179 12.01 -13.82 -1.09
CA ASN A 179 12.94 -14.00 0.00
C ASN A 179 14.38 -13.70 -0.46
N THR A 180 14.92 -12.53 -0.10
CA THR A 180 16.26 -12.12 -0.51
C THR A 180 17.40 -12.90 0.14
N LEU A 181 17.13 -13.65 1.22
CA LEU A 181 18.11 -14.56 1.80
C LEU A 181 18.30 -15.80 0.90
N GLN A 182 17.22 -16.25 0.27
CA GLN A 182 17.22 -17.38 -0.66
C GLN A 182 17.64 -16.96 -2.08
N TYR A 183 17.28 -15.75 -2.49
CA TYR A 183 17.54 -15.21 -3.83
C TYR A 183 18.30 -13.87 -3.76
N PRO A 184 19.59 -13.88 -3.37
CA PRO A 184 20.36 -12.65 -3.16
C PRO A 184 20.56 -11.82 -4.44
N ASP A 185 20.60 -12.47 -5.62
CA ASP A 185 20.80 -11.82 -6.90
C ASP A 185 19.66 -10.88 -7.31
N VAL A 186 18.46 -11.05 -6.75
CA VAL A 186 17.32 -10.15 -7.01
C VAL A 186 17.64 -8.72 -6.59
N ARG A 187 18.57 -8.53 -5.63
CA ARG A 187 19.05 -7.20 -5.22
C ARG A 187 19.65 -6.39 -6.37
N LYS A 188 20.16 -7.05 -7.43
CA LYS A 188 20.75 -6.41 -8.61
C LYS A 188 19.71 -5.85 -9.58
N ILE A 189 18.45 -6.26 -9.45
CA ILE A 189 17.33 -5.90 -10.35
C ILE A 189 16.42 -4.84 -9.69
N LEU A 190 16.71 -4.48 -8.44
CA LEU A 190 15.96 -3.46 -7.72
C LEU A 190 16.15 -2.10 -8.37
N VAL A 191 15.04 -1.42 -8.66
CA VAL A 191 15.09 -0.01 -9.00
C VAL A 191 15.20 0.75 -7.67
N PRO A 192 16.27 1.54 -7.44
CA PRO A 192 16.35 2.33 -6.23
C PRO A 192 15.14 3.27 -6.18
N GLU A 193 14.38 3.19 -5.09
CA GLU A 193 13.23 4.05 -4.88
C GLU A 193 13.74 5.48 -4.65
N LYS A 194 13.81 6.29 -5.72
CA LYS A 194 14.04 7.74 -5.58
C LYS A 194 12.73 8.42 -5.19
N ARG A 195 12.16 8.10 -4.02
CA ARG A 195 11.24 9.04 -3.38
C ARG A 195 12.09 10.24 -2.99
N HIS A 196 11.86 11.39 -3.63
CA HIS A 196 12.48 12.64 -3.19
C HIS A 196 12.18 12.78 -1.70
N GLN A 197 13.23 12.73 -0.89
CA GLN A 197 13.15 13.04 0.53
C GLN A 197 12.47 14.40 0.62
N ARG A 198 11.31 14.48 1.29
CA ARG A 198 10.84 15.77 1.78
C ARG A 198 11.97 16.26 2.69
N GLY A 199 12.75 17.24 2.23
CA GLY A 199 13.60 17.98 3.13
C GLY A 199 12.73 18.55 4.26
N PRO A 200 13.27 18.74 5.48
CA PRO A 200 12.50 19.38 6.53
C PRO A 200 11.97 20.72 6.00
N PRO A 201 10.75 21.14 6.42
CA PRO A 201 10.23 22.45 6.03
C PRO A 201 11.27 23.50 6.41
N VAL A 202 11.83 24.16 5.40
CA VAL A 202 12.67 25.34 5.61
C VAL A 202 11.73 26.40 6.14
N ASN A 203 11.87 26.73 7.42
CA ASN A 203 11.17 27.84 8.03
C ASN A 203 11.67 29.13 7.35
N PRO A 204 10.82 29.89 6.63
CA PRO A 204 11.26 31.11 5.98
C PRO A 204 11.61 32.24 6.96
N ASP A 205 11.38 32.05 8.26
CA ASP A 205 11.63 33.04 9.32
C ASP A 205 12.75 32.68 10.31
N ARG A 206 13.83 32.02 9.86
CA ARG A 206 15.07 31.89 10.66
C ARG A 206 16.35 32.07 9.85
#